data_AF-A0A1F9CFN5-F1
#
_entry.id   AF-A0A1F9CFN5-F1
#
_cell.length_a   1.000
_cell.length_b   1.000
_cell.length_c   1.000
_cell.angle_alpha   90.00
_cell.angle_beta   90.00
_cell.angle_gamma   90.00
#
_symmetry.space_group_name_H-M   'P 1'
#
loop_
_entity.id
_entity.type
_entity.pdbx_description
1 polymer ?
#
loop_
_entity_poly.entity_id
_entity_poly.type
_entity_poly.pdbx_seq_one_letter_code
_entity_poly.pdbx_strand_id
1 'polypeptide(L)'
;MSEVFFRELAIPKPDQHLEVGSGSHTEQTAKIMVAFEKVLQVNRPEWVVVVGDVNSTITCALTAKKMGVKVTHVEAGLRSFDMTMPEEINRKLTDAICDLLFVTEESGVRSLRAEGVREEKMILVGNVMIDKGWPAAS
;
A
#
# COMPACT_ATOMS: atom_id res chain seq x y z
N MET A 1 -8.55 18.91 7.99
CA MET A 1 -8.71 17.78 8.91
C MET A 1 -7.39 17.05 9.16
N SER A 2 -6.50 16.89 8.17
CA SER A 2 -5.21 16.19 8.35
C SER A 2 -4.21 16.90 9.27
N GLU A 3 -4.06 18.22 9.22
CA GLU A 3 -3.01 18.94 9.96
C GLU A 3 -3.07 18.78 11.49
N VAL A 4 -4.27 18.63 12.04
CA VAL A 4 -4.48 18.39 13.48
C VAL A 4 -3.95 17.00 13.85
N PHE A 5 -4.25 15.97 13.05
CA PHE A 5 -3.73 14.61 13.26
C PHE A 5 -2.20 14.53 13.16
N PHE A 6 -1.59 15.19 12.17
CA PHE A 6 -0.12 15.22 12.04
C PHE A 6 0.53 15.85 13.28
N ARG A 7 -0.04 16.93 13.80
CA ARG A 7 0.47 17.61 14.99
C ARG A 7 0.27 16.78 16.27
N GLU A 8 -0.91 16.22 16.47
CA GLU A 8 -1.24 15.45 17.68
C GLU A 8 -0.48 14.13 17.76
N LEU A 9 -0.20 13.50 16.63
CA LEU A 9 0.55 12.24 16.57
C LEU A 9 2.07 12.44 16.34
N ALA A 10 2.54 13.69 16.34
CA ALA A 10 3.92 14.06 16.03
C ALA A 10 4.46 13.43 14.73
N ILE A 11 3.58 13.27 13.73
CA ILE A 11 3.94 12.71 12.43
C ILE A 11 4.55 13.83 11.58
N PRO A 12 5.73 13.60 10.97
CA PRO A 12 6.32 14.59 10.07
C PRO A 12 5.40 14.88 8.89
N LYS A 13 5.48 16.11 8.37
CA LYS A 13 4.75 16.45 7.14
C LYS A 13 5.28 15.57 6.00
N PRO A 14 4.41 15.14 5.07
CA PRO A 14 4.86 14.41 3.90
C PRO A 14 5.74 15.30 3.03
N ASP A 15 6.81 14.75 2.44
CA ASP A 15 7.67 15.47 1.50
C ASP A 15 6.89 15.95 0.27
N GLN A 16 5.88 15.18 -0.14
CA GLN A 16 4.99 15.51 -1.25
C GLN A 16 3.55 15.20 -0.91
N HIS A 17 2.67 16.16 -1.17
CA HIS A 17 1.22 15.99 -1.07
C HIS A 17 0.62 16.06 -2.48
N LEU A 18 -0.03 14.98 -2.93
CA LEU A 18 -0.54 14.86 -4.31
C LEU A 18 -1.84 15.65 -4.56
N GLU A 19 -2.38 16.29 -3.52
CA GLU A 19 -3.62 17.10 -3.58
C GLU A 19 -4.84 16.37 -4.15
N VAL A 20 -4.88 15.04 -4.03
CA VAL A 20 -6.06 14.25 -4.41
C VAL A 20 -7.06 14.25 -3.25
N GLY A 21 -8.17 14.96 -3.45
CA GLY A 21 -9.30 14.94 -2.52
C GLY A 21 -10.28 13.80 -2.77
N SER A 22 -11.39 13.83 -2.03
CA SER A 22 -12.51 12.89 -2.17
C SER A 22 -13.12 12.92 -3.57
N GLY A 23 -13.76 11.82 -3.95
CA GLY A 23 -14.42 11.63 -5.24
C GLY A 23 -14.83 10.16 -5.40
N SER A 24 -15.38 9.80 -6.57
CA SER A 24 -15.60 8.39 -6.92
C SER A 24 -14.27 7.61 -6.98
N HIS A 25 -14.33 6.28 -6.87
CA HIS A 25 -13.15 5.42 -7.03
C HIS A 25 -12.41 5.72 -8.34
N THR A 26 -13.15 5.88 -9.44
CA THR A 26 -12.57 6.20 -10.75
C THR A 26 -11.84 7.54 -10.76
N GLU A 27 -12.45 8.59 -10.19
CA GLU A 27 -11.83 9.92 -10.15
C GLU A 27 -10.57 9.94 -9.29
N GLN A 28 -10.62 9.30 -8.11
CA GLN A 28 -9.46 9.22 -7.23
C GLN A 28 -8.34 8.44 -7.90
N THR A 29 -8.62 7.26 -8.46
CA THR A 29 -7.65 6.43 -9.17
C THR A 29 -7.00 7.23 -10.31
N ALA A 30 -7.77 7.86 -11.19
CA ALA A 30 -7.22 8.61 -12.31
C ALA A 30 -6.30 9.76 -11.85
N LYS A 31 -6.73 10.53 -10.84
CA LYS A 31 -5.94 11.64 -10.31
C LYS A 31 -4.65 11.17 -9.63
N ILE A 32 -4.71 10.10 -8.84
CA ILE A 32 -3.52 9.53 -8.17
C ILE A 32 -2.52 9.02 -9.21
N MET A 33 -2.96 8.29 -10.25
CA MET A 33 -2.05 7.79 -11.29
C MET A 33 -1.25 8.93 -11.94
N VAL A 34 -1.96 9.98 -12.38
CA VAL A 34 -1.34 11.12 -13.08
C VAL A 34 -0.40 11.91 -12.17
N ALA A 35 -0.77 12.10 -10.90
CA ALA A 35 0.07 12.82 -9.95
C ALA A 35 1.30 11.99 -9.54
N PHE A 36 1.10 10.71 -9.23
CA PHE A 36 2.15 9.83 -8.72
C PHE A 36 3.19 9.45 -9.78
N GLU A 37 2.78 9.30 -11.05
CA GLU A 37 3.73 9.10 -12.16
C GLU A 37 4.79 10.21 -12.21
N LYS A 38 4.38 11.47 -12.03
CA LYS A 38 5.31 12.62 -11.99
C LYS A 38 6.29 12.50 -10.83
N VAL A 39 5.82 12.06 -9.67
CA VAL A 39 6.68 11.82 -8.49
C VAL A 39 7.72 10.76 -8.78
N LEU A 40 7.34 9.66 -9.44
CA LEU A 40 8.27 8.59 -9.81
C LEU A 40 9.30 9.04 -10.86
N GLN A 41 8.90 9.87 -11.83
CA GLN A 41 9.82 10.41 -12.85
C GLN A 41 10.92 11.29 -12.25
N VAL A 42 10.57 12.07 -11.22
CA VAL A 42 11.48 12.98 -10.52
C VAL A 42 12.39 12.21 -9.56
N ASN A 43 11.81 11.39 -8.68
CA ASN A 43 12.57 10.75 -7.59
C ASN A 43 13.28 9.46 -8.02
N ARG A 44 12.77 8.78 -9.05
CA ARG A 44 13.31 7.52 -9.60
C ARG A 44 13.67 6.49 -8.53
N PRO A 45 12.74 6.14 -7.63
CA PRO A 45 13.04 5.19 -6.57
C PRO A 45 13.28 3.79 -7.14
N GLU A 46 14.09 2.98 -6.45
CA GLU A 46 14.22 1.55 -6.76
C GLU A 46 13.02 0.74 -6.26
N TRP A 47 12.37 1.22 -5.19
CA TRP A 47 11.24 0.58 -4.54
C TRP A 47 10.14 1.57 -4.17
N VAL A 48 8.90 1.11 -4.28
CA VAL A 48 7.72 1.75 -3.71
C VAL A 48 7.11 0.81 -2.68
N VAL A 49 6.75 1.36 -1.52
CA VAL A 49 6.03 0.63 -0.47
C VAL A 49 4.61 1.17 -0.43
N VAL A 50 3.63 0.27 -0.50
CA VAL A 50 2.21 0.57 -0.31
C VAL A 50 1.68 -0.19 0.89
N VAL A 51 0.64 0.34 1.55
CA VAL A 51 0.10 -0.20 2.80
C VAL A 51 -1.43 -0.27 2.70
N GLY A 52 -2.01 -1.36 3.20
CA GLY A 52 -3.47 -1.49 3.31
C GLY A 52 -4.17 -1.64 1.96
N ASP A 53 -5.39 -1.12 1.82
CA ASP A 53 -6.31 -1.57 0.77
C ASP A 53 -7.16 -0.46 0.13
N VAL A 54 -6.76 0.78 0.32
CA VAL A 54 -7.48 1.93 -0.23
C VAL A 54 -7.12 2.17 -1.69
N ASN A 55 -7.85 3.06 -2.36
CA ASN A 55 -7.63 3.39 -3.78
C ASN A 55 -6.17 3.79 -4.07
N SER A 56 -5.52 4.55 -3.17
CA SER A 56 -4.13 4.94 -3.35
C SER A 56 -3.17 3.74 -3.34
N THR A 57 -3.45 2.69 -2.57
CA THR A 57 -2.61 1.50 -2.48
C THR A 57 -2.49 0.82 -3.85
N ILE A 58 -3.61 0.41 -4.43
CA ILE A 58 -3.60 -0.25 -5.75
C ILE A 58 -3.12 0.72 -6.84
N THR A 59 -3.49 1.99 -6.75
CA THR A 59 -3.17 2.96 -7.80
C THR A 59 -1.67 3.26 -7.87
N CYS A 60 -1.04 3.46 -6.71
CA CYS A 60 0.40 3.67 -6.63
C CYS A 60 1.16 2.40 -7.03
N ALA A 61 0.74 1.23 -6.57
CA ALA A 61 1.34 -0.04 -6.95
C ALA A 61 1.28 -0.27 -8.47
N LEU A 62 0.11 -0.09 -9.08
CA LEU A 62 -0.09 -0.25 -10.52
C LEU A 62 0.78 0.71 -11.33
N THR A 63 0.82 1.98 -10.91
CA THR A 63 1.62 3.02 -11.59
C THR A 63 3.11 2.70 -11.51
N ALA A 64 3.61 2.38 -10.31
CA ALA A 64 5.00 2.02 -10.09
C ALA A 64 5.42 0.78 -10.90
N LYS A 65 4.60 -0.28 -10.88
CA LYS A 65 4.87 -1.51 -11.67
C LYS A 65 4.91 -1.23 -13.17
N LYS A 66 4.00 -0.40 -13.70
CA LYS A 66 4.01 -0.01 -15.12
C LYS A 66 5.26 0.79 -15.51
N MET A 67 5.87 1.50 -14.56
CA MET A 67 7.12 2.23 -14.76
C MET A 67 8.37 1.38 -14.52
N GLY A 68 8.23 0.07 -14.24
CA GLY A 68 9.36 -0.82 -13.97
C GLY A 68 9.98 -0.65 -12.59
N VAL A 69 9.31 0.06 -11.67
CA VAL A 69 9.75 0.21 -10.27
C VAL A 69 9.28 -1.00 -9.47
N LYS A 70 10.11 -1.50 -8.55
CA LYS A 70 9.73 -2.61 -7.67
C LYS A 70 8.73 -2.16 -6.62
N VAL A 71 7.79 -3.02 -6.25
CA VAL A 71 6.74 -2.68 -5.29
C VAL A 71 6.65 -3.73 -4.19
N THR A 72 6.56 -3.26 -2.95
CA THR A 72 6.22 -4.06 -1.78
C THR A 72 4.86 -3.65 -1.22
N HIS A 73 4.06 -4.63 -0.86
CA HIS A 73 2.78 -4.42 -0.18
C HIS A 73 2.87 -4.83 1.29
N VAL A 74 2.59 -3.88 2.20
CA VAL A 74 2.43 -4.10 3.63
C VAL A 74 0.97 -4.36 3.96
N GLU A 75 0.71 -5.32 4.85
CA GLU A 75 -0.64 -5.83 5.14
C GLU A 75 -1.21 -6.71 4.01
N ALA A 76 -0.31 -7.40 3.32
CA ALA A 76 -0.67 -8.29 2.22
C ALA A 76 -1.42 -9.54 2.69
N GLY A 77 -2.27 -10.09 1.81
CA GLY A 77 -2.91 -11.39 2.00
C GLY A 77 -4.21 -11.41 2.79
N LEU A 78 -4.65 -10.29 3.40
CA LEU A 78 -5.96 -10.24 4.05
C LEU A 78 -7.09 -10.39 3.03
N ARG A 79 -8.11 -11.19 3.35
CA ARG A 79 -9.25 -11.47 2.46
C ARG A 79 -10.56 -11.36 3.23
N SER A 80 -11.51 -10.60 2.70
CA SER A 80 -12.91 -10.65 3.12
C SER A 80 -13.69 -11.72 2.37
N PHE A 81 -13.20 -12.15 1.19
CA PHE A 81 -13.90 -13.02 0.24
C PHE A 81 -15.18 -12.40 -0.33
N ASP A 82 -15.39 -11.09 -0.17
CA ASP A 82 -16.52 -10.35 -0.69
C ASP A 82 -16.07 -9.38 -1.79
N MET A 83 -16.29 -9.76 -3.05
CA MET A 83 -15.94 -8.94 -4.22
C MET A 83 -16.88 -7.74 -4.43
N THR A 84 -17.91 -7.56 -3.60
CA THR A 84 -18.70 -6.32 -3.59
C THR A 84 -18.00 -5.20 -2.80
N MET A 85 -17.00 -5.54 -1.97
CA MET A 85 -16.15 -4.57 -1.28
C MET A 85 -15.04 -4.06 -2.20
N PRO A 86 -14.96 -2.73 -2.45
CA PRO A 86 -13.85 -2.15 -3.21
C PRO A 86 -12.47 -2.49 -2.61
N GLU A 87 -12.37 -2.59 -1.29
CA GLU A 87 -11.15 -2.91 -0.57
C GLU A 87 -10.64 -4.32 -0.91
N GLU A 88 -11.55 -5.31 -1.06
CA GLU A 88 -11.15 -6.67 -1.45
C GLU A 88 -10.58 -6.70 -2.88
N ILE A 89 -11.18 -5.93 -3.80
CA ILE A 89 -10.65 -5.77 -5.16
C ILE A 89 -9.24 -5.16 -5.09
N ASN A 90 -9.06 -4.11 -4.30
CA ASN A 90 -7.77 -3.43 -4.15
C ASN A 90 -6.70 -4.36 -3.57
N ARG A 91 -7.00 -5.12 -2.50
CA ARG A 91 -6.05 -6.07 -1.88
C ARG A 91 -5.58 -7.11 -2.88
N LYS A 92 -6.52 -7.79 -3.55
CA LYS A 92 -6.21 -8.88 -4.48
C LYS A 92 -5.39 -8.38 -5.67
N LEU A 93 -5.76 -7.25 -6.25
CA LEU A 93 -5.02 -6.68 -7.38
C LEU A 93 -3.63 -6.19 -6.95
N THR A 94 -3.50 -5.62 -5.75
CA THR A 94 -2.21 -5.13 -5.23
C THR A 94 -1.27 -6.30 -4.98
N ASP A 95 -1.76 -7.34 -4.30
CA ASP A 95 -0.98 -8.57 -4.02
C ASP A 95 -0.52 -9.25 -5.31
N ALA A 96 -1.36 -9.27 -6.35
CA ALA A 96 -1.04 -9.91 -7.63
C ALA A 96 0.15 -9.25 -8.36
N ILE A 97 0.30 -7.92 -8.21
CA ILE A 97 1.30 -7.15 -8.97
C ILE A 97 2.58 -6.85 -8.18
N CYS A 98 2.56 -6.96 -6.85
CA CYS A 98 3.72 -6.65 -6.03
C CYS A 98 4.83 -7.70 -6.14
N ASP A 99 6.07 -7.25 -5.96
CA ASP A 99 7.28 -8.07 -5.99
C ASP A 99 7.50 -8.80 -4.67
N LEU A 100 7.20 -8.14 -3.55
CA LEU A 100 7.22 -8.70 -2.20
C LEU A 100 5.93 -8.35 -1.44
N LEU A 101 5.55 -9.25 -0.54
CA LEU A 101 4.34 -9.18 0.27
C LEU A 101 4.73 -9.32 1.74
N PHE A 102 4.62 -8.22 2.47
CA PHE A 102 4.80 -8.17 3.91
C PHE A 102 3.46 -8.49 4.58
N VAL A 103 3.39 -9.70 5.10
CA VAL A 103 2.20 -10.28 5.70
C VAL A 103 2.22 -9.99 7.20
N THR A 104 1.10 -9.55 7.74
CA THR A 104 1.00 -9.14 9.15
C THR A 104 0.49 -10.25 10.07
N GLU A 105 -0.15 -11.28 9.51
CA GLU A 105 -0.72 -12.41 10.25
C GLU A 105 -0.79 -13.71 9.42
N GLU A 106 -0.80 -14.85 10.10
CA GLU A 106 -0.80 -16.18 9.48
C GLU A 106 -2.01 -16.44 8.55
N SER A 107 -3.16 -15.81 8.81
CA SER A 107 -4.33 -15.84 7.91
C SER A 107 -4.00 -15.29 6.53
N GLY A 108 -3.22 -14.20 6.46
CA GLY A 108 -2.77 -13.64 5.20
C GLY A 108 -1.88 -14.59 4.43
N VAL A 109 -0.96 -15.28 5.10
CA VAL A 109 -0.09 -16.29 4.48
C VAL A 109 -0.92 -17.42 3.90
N ARG A 110 -1.90 -17.93 4.66
CA ARG A 110 -2.80 -18.99 4.18
C ARG A 110 -3.61 -18.57 2.96
N SER A 111 -4.15 -17.35 2.94
CA SER A 111 -4.89 -16.83 1.80
C SER A 111 -4.02 -16.73 0.54
N LEU A 112 -2.81 -16.17 0.66
CA LEU A 112 -1.88 -16.03 -0.46
C LEU A 112 -1.43 -17.38 -1.01
N ARG A 113 -1.16 -18.35 -0.11
CA ARG A 113 -0.88 -19.75 -0.50
C ARG A 113 -2.05 -20.37 -1.27
N ALA A 114 -3.28 -20.17 -0.80
CA ALA A 114 -4.47 -20.67 -1.48
C ALA A 114 -4.68 -20.04 -2.87
N GLU A 115 -4.18 -18.83 -3.08
CA GLU A 115 -4.18 -18.13 -4.38
C GLU A 115 -2.98 -18.48 -5.27
N GLY A 116 -2.08 -19.37 -4.82
CA GLY A 116 -0.92 -19.81 -5.59
C GLY A 116 0.24 -18.82 -5.62
N VAL A 117 0.28 -17.88 -4.67
CA VAL A 117 1.41 -16.95 -4.54
C VAL A 117 2.66 -17.72 -4.08
N ARG A 118 3.78 -17.45 -4.74
CA ARG A 118 5.06 -18.11 -4.46
C ARG A 118 5.59 -17.74 -3.07
N GLU A 119 6.09 -18.71 -2.32
CA GLU A 119 6.63 -18.54 -0.97
C GLU A 119 7.70 -17.46 -0.88
N GLU A 120 8.60 -17.38 -1.86
CA GLU A 120 9.68 -16.39 -1.87
C GLU A 120 9.21 -14.93 -1.95
N LYS A 121 7.94 -14.69 -2.29
CA LYS A 121 7.34 -13.36 -2.25
C LYS A 121 6.83 -12.98 -0.86
N MET A 122 6.54 -13.96 -0.01
CA MET A 122 5.83 -13.77 1.25
C MET A 122 6.80 -13.66 2.42
N ILE A 123 6.69 -12.60 3.21
CA ILE A 123 7.49 -12.42 4.42
C ILE A 123 6.53 -12.05 5.55
N LEU A 124 6.42 -12.92 6.55
CA LEU A 124 5.63 -12.66 7.76
C LEU A 124 6.42 -11.71 8.67
N VAL A 125 5.94 -10.48 8.81
CA VAL A 125 6.64 -9.41 9.55
C VAL A 125 5.93 -8.98 10.83
N GLY A 126 4.72 -9.48 11.09
CA GLY A 126 3.88 -9.02 12.20
C GLY A 126 3.17 -7.69 11.88
N ASN A 127 2.42 -7.15 12.84
CA ASN A 127 1.58 -5.97 12.60
C ASN A 127 2.24 -4.69 13.10
N VAL A 128 2.48 -3.74 12.18
CA VAL A 128 3.08 -2.41 12.45
C VAL A 128 2.32 -1.60 13.50
N MET A 129 1.05 -1.89 13.75
CA MET A 129 0.26 -1.23 14.81
C MET A 129 0.72 -1.60 16.22
N ILE A 130 1.44 -2.72 16.38
CA ILE A 130 2.02 -3.16 17.67
C ILE A 130 3.34 -2.42 17.95
N ASP A 131 4.05 -1.99 16.91
CA ASP A 131 5.40 -1.41 16.99
C ASP A 131 5.43 -0.01 17.64
N LYS A 132 4.27 0.58 17.95
CA LYS A 132 4.13 1.90 18.60
C LYS A 132 4.76 2.00 20.00
N GLY A 133 5.29 0.90 20.54
CA GLY A 133 6.02 0.85 21.81
C GLY A 133 7.55 1.01 21.69
N TRP A 134 8.14 1.11 20.49
CA TRP A 134 9.59 1.24 20.36
C TRP A 134 10.02 2.70 20.60
N PRO A 135 10.86 3.01 21.62
CA PRO A 135 11.38 4.35 21.81
C PRO A 135 12.21 4.72 20.58
N ALA A 136 11.89 5.86 19.96
CA ALA A 136 12.73 6.43 18.91
C ALA A 136 14.16 6.50 19.45
N ALA A 137 15.11 5.89 18.74
CA ALA A 137 16.51 5.95 19.10
C ALA A 137 16.91 7.43 19.27
N SER A 138 17.53 7.72 20.40
CA SER A 138 18.01 9.06 20.78
C SER A 138 19.21 9.49 19.94
#